data_AF-A0AAW1HCX8-F1
#
_entry.id   AF-A0AAW1HCX8-F1
#
_cell.length_a   1.000
_cell.length_b   1.000
_cell.length_c   1.000
_cell.angle_alpha   90.00
_cell.angle_beta   90.00
_cell.angle_gamma   90.00
#
_symmetry.space_group_name_H-M   'P 1'
#
loop_
_entity.id
_entity.type
_entity.pdbx_description
1 polymer ?
#
loop_
_entity_poly.entity_id
_entity_poly.type
_entity_poly.pdbx_seq_one_letter_code
_entity_poly.pdbx_strand_id
1 'polypeptide(L)'
;MCAFVFWVLAFTFFIFCSFCYKVTKLRGVSKFRDCSSPEKEKEKIMVHTINGEKGGFVYGEFFTINLSNGEIEELPYVLAGGDQGYNSMVSIGSTVYVVGGLSLAVGERGTIKPPNSRTDSKKGILYHQGMSFIDLNSSDDDDSGWKSAPCQHDAHLCYTAAVSLGGKIYSFSHSAYAGIFDPVSQQWETLLPPPEVGSFQIYSGKDVIADPDNNRLLVFFGQYFAYYPDDNRWESNLNLDSSSSSLPWSSKRVLLLLAEGGLFISYVPKHPTLFEVYDSVTHQWLKVRFTSDVPYSLGRIKFEAMVYLGNDLICLFVHLPTLDDNITYVRACKFRFVRSPTYLLFTWFPPHTYRLNSPCAIVAGYLPIWVVDIFHFSSHPPTL
;
A
#
# COMPACT_ATOMS: atom_id res chain seq x y z
N MET A 1 9.61 -56.08 -37.12
CA MET A 1 9.56 -55.63 -35.71
C MET A 1 9.48 -54.10 -35.57
N CYS A 2 10.20 -53.32 -36.38
CA CYS A 2 10.13 -51.84 -36.34
C CYS A 2 8.78 -51.22 -36.77
N ALA A 3 8.02 -51.88 -37.65
CA ALA A 3 6.72 -51.36 -38.10
C ALA A 3 5.61 -51.42 -37.02
N PHE A 4 5.74 -52.32 -36.04
CA PHE A 4 4.73 -52.48 -34.98
C PHE A 4 4.87 -51.42 -33.89
N VAL A 5 6.10 -50.97 -33.62
CA VAL A 5 6.38 -49.90 -32.64
C VAL A 5 5.90 -48.54 -33.12
N PHE A 6 5.98 -48.26 -34.42
CA PHE A 6 5.43 -47.03 -35.02
C PHE A 6 3.90 -46.97 -34.95
N TRP A 7 3.23 -48.11 -35.10
CA TRP A 7 1.77 -48.18 -35.01
C TRP A 7 1.27 -47.95 -33.58
N VAL A 8 1.95 -48.51 -32.58
CA VAL A 8 1.58 -48.32 -31.17
C VAL A 8 1.78 -46.87 -30.72
N LEU A 9 2.88 -46.21 -31.14
CA LEU A 9 3.16 -44.80 -30.80
C LEU A 9 2.21 -43.82 -31.52
N ALA A 10 1.84 -44.09 -32.77
CA ALA A 10 0.86 -43.28 -33.49
C ALA A 10 -0.54 -43.40 -32.87
N PHE A 11 -0.90 -44.59 -32.36
CA PHE A 11 -2.20 -44.84 -31.74
C PHE A 11 -2.33 -44.20 -30.35
N THR A 12 -1.28 -44.21 -29.52
CA THR A 12 -1.27 -43.48 -28.24
C THR A 12 -1.27 -41.97 -28.43
N PHE A 13 -0.61 -41.44 -29.47
CA PHE A 13 -0.65 -40.01 -29.80
C PHE A 13 -2.05 -39.57 -30.26
N PHE A 14 -2.75 -40.40 -31.05
CA PHE A 14 -4.13 -40.12 -31.47
C PHE A 14 -5.14 -40.16 -30.31
N ILE A 15 -4.97 -41.07 -29.34
CA ILE A 15 -5.83 -41.14 -28.15
C ILE A 15 -5.60 -39.92 -27.26
N PHE A 16 -4.35 -39.47 -27.06
CA PHE A 16 -4.05 -38.27 -26.27
C PHE A 16 -4.58 -36.98 -26.95
N CYS A 17 -4.42 -36.84 -28.28
CA CYS A 17 -4.98 -35.70 -28.99
C CYS A 17 -6.52 -35.71 -29.03
N SER A 18 -7.16 -36.88 -29.09
CA SER A 18 -8.63 -36.97 -29.06
C SER A 18 -9.21 -36.70 -27.66
N PHE A 19 -8.49 -37.04 -26.59
CA PHE A 19 -8.87 -36.70 -25.21
C PHE A 19 -8.71 -35.19 -24.94
N CYS A 20 -7.61 -34.57 -25.41
CA CYS A 20 -7.43 -33.13 -25.30
C CYS A 20 -8.43 -32.32 -26.16
N TYR A 21 -8.93 -32.88 -27.27
CA TYR A 21 -9.94 -32.20 -28.11
C TYR A 21 -11.38 -32.39 -27.59
N LYS A 22 -11.67 -33.45 -26.83
CA LYS A 22 -12.99 -33.70 -26.24
C LYS A 22 -13.24 -32.97 -24.92
N VAL A 23 -12.20 -32.58 -24.17
CA VAL A 23 -12.36 -31.76 -22.95
C VAL A 23 -12.67 -30.30 -23.31
N THR A 24 -12.37 -29.85 -24.52
CA THR A 24 -12.60 -28.45 -24.96
C THR A 24 -13.96 -28.22 -25.65
N LYS A 25 -14.85 -29.23 -25.73
CA LYS A 25 -16.08 -29.14 -26.54
C LYS A 25 -17.36 -29.61 -25.84
N LEU A 26 -17.47 -29.39 -24.53
CA LEU A 26 -18.75 -29.35 -23.82
C LEU A 26 -19.04 -27.91 -23.39
N ARG A 27 -19.60 -27.13 -24.33
CA ARG A 27 -20.42 -25.93 -24.07
C ARG A 27 -21.83 -26.41 -23.65
N GLY A 28 -22.58 -25.74 -22.78
CA GLY A 28 -22.33 -24.47 -22.13
C GLY A 28 -23.55 -23.92 -21.40
N VAL A 29 -23.29 -22.89 -20.59
CA VAL A 29 -24.20 -21.82 -20.16
C VAL A 29 -23.28 -20.60 -20.09
N SER A 30 -23.08 -19.92 -21.22
CA SER A 30 -23.72 -18.66 -21.61
C SER A 30 -23.07 -17.43 -20.99
N LYS A 31 -22.56 -16.57 -21.88
CA LYS A 31 -22.01 -15.22 -21.69
C LYS A 31 -20.62 -15.15 -21.04
N PHE A 32 -19.60 -15.38 -21.86
CA PHE A 32 -18.46 -14.45 -21.83
C PHE A 32 -19.04 -13.06 -22.08
N ARG A 33 -19.21 -12.29 -21.00
CA ARG A 33 -19.16 -10.84 -21.13
C ARG A 33 -17.77 -10.54 -21.67
N ASP A 34 -17.70 -9.84 -22.80
CA ASP A 34 -16.58 -8.94 -23.03
C ASP A 34 -16.59 -7.96 -21.85
N CYS A 35 -15.83 -8.31 -20.81
CA CYS A 35 -15.46 -7.40 -19.76
C CYS A 35 -14.20 -6.68 -20.23
N SER A 36 -14.31 -5.83 -21.25
CA SER A 36 -13.51 -4.60 -21.26
C SER A 36 -14.07 -3.69 -20.16
N SER A 37 -13.91 -4.13 -18.91
CA SER A 37 -14.19 -3.40 -17.68
C SER A 37 -12.86 -2.88 -17.12
N PRO A 38 -12.86 -1.96 -16.13
CA PRO A 38 -11.73 -1.06 -15.81
C PRO A 38 -10.55 -1.75 -15.09
N GLU A 39 -9.99 -2.80 -15.69
CA GLU A 39 -8.85 -3.55 -15.15
C GLU A 39 -7.51 -2.78 -15.23
N LYS A 40 -7.41 -1.77 -16.11
CA LYS A 40 -6.16 -1.03 -16.33
C LYS A 40 -5.81 -0.02 -15.24
N GLU A 41 -6.74 0.29 -14.35
CA GLU A 41 -6.64 1.43 -13.45
C GLU A 41 -6.04 1.08 -12.08
N LYS A 42 -6.11 -0.17 -11.62
CA LYS A 42 -5.55 -0.62 -10.32
C LYS A 42 -4.02 -0.81 -10.28
N GLU A 43 -3.31 -0.36 -11.30
CA GLU A 43 -1.85 -0.54 -11.40
C GLU A 43 -1.06 0.74 -11.20
N LYS A 44 -1.67 1.86 -10.76
CA LYS A 44 -0.91 3.06 -10.37
C LYS A 44 -0.61 3.10 -8.88
N ILE A 45 0.64 3.37 -8.52
CA ILE A 45 1.07 3.62 -7.14
C ILE A 45 1.65 5.02 -7.02
N MET A 46 1.54 5.63 -5.84
CA MET A 46 2.28 6.86 -5.51
C MET A 46 3.52 6.50 -4.70
N VAL A 47 4.65 7.12 -5.03
CA VAL A 47 5.93 6.96 -4.36
C VAL A 47 6.40 8.34 -3.88
N HIS A 48 6.84 8.41 -2.63
CA HIS A 48 7.48 9.58 -2.05
C HIS A 48 8.99 9.32 -1.90
N THR A 49 9.81 10.23 -2.42
CA THR A 49 11.25 10.26 -2.21
C THR A 49 11.64 11.50 -1.41
N ILE A 50 12.55 11.32 -0.45
CA ILE A 50 13.06 12.39 0.42
C ILE A 50 14.44 12.80 -0.08
N ASN A 51 14.76 14.10 0.01
CA ASN A 51 16.06 14.74 -0.27
C ASN A 51 16.27 15.35 -1.66
N GLY A 52 15.20 15.84 -2.30
CA GLY A 52 15.43 16.90 -3.28
C GLY A 52 16.07 18.11 -2.56
N GLU A 53 17.29 18.49 -2.92
CA GLU A 53 17.87 19.77 -2.49
C GLU A 53 17.82 20.77 -3.65
N LYS A 54 17.03 21.83 -3.49
CA LYS A 54 16.95 22.91 -4.49
C LYS A 54 16.99 24.26 -3.80
N GLY A 55 18.00 25.06 -4.16
CA GLY A 55 18.18 26.39 -3.58
C GLY A 55 18.40 26.39 -2.06
N GLY A 56 18.96 25.31 -1.49
CA GLY A 56 19.22 25.18 -0.06
C GLY A 56 18.02 24.73 0.79
N PHE A 57 16.93 24.29 0.14
CA PHE A 57 15.75 23.70 0.78
C PHE A 57 15.66 22.21 0.44
N VAL A 58 15.28 21.42 1.44
CA VAL A 58 14.92 20.02 1.27
C VAL A 58 13.43 19.95 0.91
N TYR A 59 13.08 19.19 -0.13
CA TYR A 59 11.71 18.95 -0.54
C TYR A 59 11.42 17.46 -0.70
N GLY A 60 10.15 17.11 -0.54
CA GLY A 60 9.62 15.79 -0.87
C GLY A 60 9.20 15.75 -2.34
N GLU A 61 9.68 14.75 -3.07
CA GLU A 61 9.28 14.51 -4.46
C GLU A 61 8.28 13.36 -4.51
N PHE A 62 7.20 13.56 -5.27
CA PHE A 62 6.13 12.60 -5.40
C PHE A 62 6.05 12.14 -6.85
N PHE A 63 5.96 10.83 -7.04
CA PHE A 63 5.84 10.20 -8.35
C PHE A 63 4.63 9.29 -8.36
N THR A 64 3.92 9.22 -9.48
CA THR A 64 3.06 8.07 -9.75
C THR A 64 3.79 7.11 -10.69
N ILE A 65 3.67 5.81 -10.42
CA ILE A 65 4.24 4.75 -11.25
C ILE A 65 3.09 3.86 -11.70
N ASN A 66 2.90 3.74 -13.01
CA ASN A 66 1.99 2.79 -13.61
C ASN A 66 2.70 1.44 -13.80
N LEU A 67 2.33 0.45 -13.00
CA LEU A 67 2.94 -0.87 -12.97
C LEU A 67 2.64 -1.72 -14.22
N SER A 68 1.71 -1.28 -15.08
CA SER A 68 1.30 -2.03 -16.28
C SER A 68 2.18 -1.71 -17.49
N ASN A 69 2.52 -0.44 -17.67
CA ASN A 69 3.28 0.07 -18.81
C ASN A 69 4.62 0.70 -18.40
N GLY A 70 4.86 0.89 -17.10
CA GLY A 70 6.06 1.50 -16.55
C GLY A 70 6.14 3.02 -16.74
N GLU A 71 5.04 3.67 -17.12
CA GLU A 71 4.97 5.14 -17.16
C GLU A 71 5.16 5.71 -15.75
N ILE A 72 5.98 6.75 -15.66
CA ILE A 72 6.29 7.46 -14.43
C ILE A 72 5.89 8.91 -14.66
N GLU A 73 5.05 9.42 -13.78
CA GLU A 73 4.61 10.81 -13.80
C GLU A 73 5.08 11.49 -12.52
N GLU A 74 5.68 12.67 -12.67
CA GLU A 74 6.13 13.47 -11.55
C GLU A 74 5.01 14.41 -11.11
N LEU A 75 4.72 14.44 -9.82
CA LEU A 75 3.70 15.28 -9.23
C LEU A 75 4.29 16.59 -8.68
N PRO A 76 3.45 17.60 -8.39
CA PRO A 76 3.90 18.81 -7.70
C PRO A 76 4.61 18.50 -6.38
N TYR A 77 5.56 19.35 -5.99
CA TYR A 77 6.36 19.16 -4.79
C TYR A 77 5.68 19.69 -3.54
N VAL A 78 6.06 19.12 -2.39
CA VAL A 78 5.73 19.67 -1.09
C VAL A 78 7.04 20.14 -0.43
N LEU A 79 7.09 21.40 -0.01
CA LEU A 79 8.10 21.86 0.94
C LEU A 79 7.84 21.19 2.28
N ALA A 80 8.53 20.08 2.43
CA ALA A 80 8.99 19.55 3.68
C ALA A 80 9.73 20.64 4.44
N GLY A 81 9.13 21.25 5.48
CA GLY A 81 9.83 22.10 6.43
C GLY A 81 10.81 21.30 7.29
N GLY A 82 11.76 20.59 6.66
CA GLY A 82 12.64 19.60 7.26
C GLY A 82 12.06 18.18 7.34
N ASP A 83 10.99 17.85 6.61
CA ASP A 83 10.40 16.50 6.63
C ASP A 83 11.41 15.47 6.11
N GLN A 84 11.79 14.55 7.00
CA GLN A 84 12.67 13.41 6.71
C GLN A 84 11.88 12.18 6.24
N GLY A 85 10.66 12.41 5.72
CA GLY A 85 9.66 11.44 5.29
C GLY A 85 9.26 10.43 6.36
N TYR A 86 8.98 10.96 7.54
CA TYR A 86 8.28 10.25 8.60
C TYR A 86 6.77 10.50 8.57
N ASN A 87 6.24 10.79 7.38
CA ASN A 87 4.84 10.96 7.09
C ASN A 87 4.18 9.61 6.71
N SER A 88 2.87 9.53 6.89
CA SER A 88 2.01 8.50 6.26
C SER A 88 1.29 9.10 5.05
N MET A 89 0.92 8.27 4.08
CA MET A 89 0.10 8.66 2.92
C MET A 89 -1.21 7.87 2.88
N VAL A 90 -2.36 8.52 2.95
CA VAL A 90 -3.65 7.80 2.94
C VAL A 90 -4.54 8.35 1.85
N SER A 91 -5.31 7.50 1.18
CA SER A 91 -6.25 7.91 0.14
C SER A 91 -7.70 7.81 0.61
N ILE A 92 -8.51 8.77 0.14
CA ILE A 92 -9.97 8.72 0.17
C ILE A 92 -10.45 9.12 -1.22
N GLY A 93 -10.97 8.16 -1.99
CA GLY A 93 -11.26 8.36 -3.40
C GLY A 93 -10.00 8.74 -4.19
N SER A 94 -10.08 9.78 -5.02
CA SER A 94 -8.95 10.31 -5.80
C SER A 94 -8.02 11.23 -5.00
N THR A 95 -8.39 11.57 -3.76
CA THR A 95 -7.60 12.47 -2.92
C THR A 95 -6.60 11.68 -2.10
N VAL A 96 -5.33 12.04 -2.20
CA VAL A 96 -4.24 11.51 -1.37
C VAL A 96 -3.86 12.54 -0.33
N TYR A 97 -3.79 12.11 0.93
CA TYR A 97 -3.40 12.91 2.08
C TYR A 97 -2.03 12.45 2.56
N VAL A 98 -1.12 13.40 2.76
CA VAL A 98 0.13 13.24 3.50
C VAL A 98 -0.12 13.70 4.92
N VAL A 99 0.05 12.80 5.89
CA VAL A 99 -0.27 13.02 7.31
C VAL A 99 0.99 12.86 8.17
N GLY A 100 1.23 13.85 9.03
CA GLY A 100 2.40 13.91 9.90
C GLY A 100 3.70 14.24 9.16
N GLY A 101 4.81 14.11 9.86
CA GLY A 101 6.13 14.52 9.37
C GLY A 101 6.90 15.20 10.49
N LEU A 102 8.20 14.97 10.53
CA LEU A 102 9.08 15.61 11.51
C LEU A 102 9.51 16.96 10.94
N SER A 103 8.96 18.06 11.45
CA SER A 103 9.52 19.40 11.17
C SER A 103 10.66 19.68 12.14
N LEU A 104 11.90 19.38 11.73
CA LEU A 104 13.08 19.83 12.45
C LEU A 104 13.27 21.33 12.23
N ALA A 105 12.91 22.12 13.25
CA ALA A 105 13.28 23.52 13.41
C ALA A 105 12.68 24.54 12.41
N VAL A 106 11.47 25.00 12.72
CA VAL A 106 11.04 26.38 12.41
C VAL A 106 11.66 27.39 13.41
N GLY A 107 12.42 26.92 14.40
CA GLY A 107 12.95 27.73 15.52
C GLY A 107 13.96 28.83 15.17
N GLU A 108 14.64 28.78 14.02
CA GLU A 108 15.61 29.84 13.64
C GLU A 108 15.57 30.25 12.15
N ARG A 109 14.85 29.52 11.28
CA ARG A 109 14.68 29.86 9.85
C ARG A 109 13.27 30.36 9.49
N GLY A 110 12.49 30.78 10.50
CA GLY A 110 11.08 31.13 10.42
C GLY A 110 10.67 32.36 9.56
N THR A 111 11.47 32.80 8.60
CA THR A 111 11.11 33.93 7.71
C THR A 111 11.56 33.77 6.26
N ILE A 112 12.25 32.69 5.89
CA ILE A 112 12.70 32.52 4.50
C ILE A 112 11.52 31.98 3.68
N LYS A 113 10.74 32.91 3.10
CA LYS A 113 9.88 32.59 1.96
C LYS A 113 10.77 31.93 0.88
N PRO A 114 10.35 30.81 0.27
CA PRO A 114 11.14 30.18 -0.78
C PRO A 114 11.46 31.25 -1.85
N PRO A 115 12.71 31.30 -2.33
CA PRO A 115 13.13 32.32 -3.28
C PRO A 115 12.27 32.21 -4.53
N ASN A 116 11.43 33.22 -4.76
CA ASN A 116 10.53 33.34 -5.89
C ASN A 116 9.53 32.16 -6.05
N SER A 117 8.33 32.33 -5.48
CA SER A 117 7.09 31.61 -5.85
C SER A 117 6.63 31.85 -7.31
N ARG A 118 7.58 32.25 -8.18
CA ARG A 118 7.50 32.38 -9.63
C ARG A 118 8.80 31.80 -10.19
N THR A 119 8.97 30.50 -10.08
CA THR A 119 9.86 29.76 -10.98
C THR A 119 8.95 28.83 -11.78
N ASP A 120 8.77 29.18 -13.05
CA ASP A 120 8.04 28.46 -14.09
C ASP A 120 6.80 27.66 -13.66
N SER A 121 5.65 28.33 -13.83
CA SER A 121 4.31 27.78 -14.04
C SER A 121 4.25 26.28 -14.33
N LYS A 122 3.96 25.49 -13.28
CA LYS A 122 3.23 24.18 -13.29
C LYS A 122 3.43 23.37 -12.00
N LYS A 123 4.39 23.70 -11.14
CA LYS A 123 4.67 22.96 -9.90
C LYS A 123 4.46 23.85 -8.68
N GLY A 124 3.25 23.83 -8.12
CA GLY A 124 2.91 24.53 -6.89
C GLY A 124 3.76 24.02 -5.73
N ILE A 125 4.30 24.94 -4.93
CA ILE A 125 5.14 24.63 -3.79
C ILE A 125 4.30 24.84 -2.52
N LEU A 126 3.93 23.76 -1.82
CA LEU A 126 3.16 23.85 -0.56
C LEU A 126 4.05 23.65 0.67
N TYR A 127 3.89 24.49 1.69
CA TYR A 127 4.53 24.26 2.99
C TYR A 127 3.72 23.27 3.84
N HIS A 128 4.30 22.11 4.15
CA HIS A 128 3.63 21.07 4.93
C HIS A 128 3.54 21.43 6.42
N GLN A 129 2.33 21.59 6.94
CA GLN A 129 2.05 21.92 8.35
C GLN A 129 1.45 20.75 9.13
N GLY A 130 1.79 19.51 8.76
CA GLY A 130 1.35 18.29 9.41
C GLY A 130 0.21 17.57 8.69
N MET A 131 -0.55 18.24 7.81
CA MET A 131 -1.38 17.55 6.83
C MET A 131 -1.50 18.32 5.52
N SER A 132 -1.36 17.61 4.41
CA SER A 132 -1.53 18.15 3.06
C SER A 132 -2.24 17.14 2.19
N PHE A 133 -2.91 17.57 1.13
CA PHE A 133 -3.60 16.67 0.22
C PHE A 133 -3.49 17.12 -1.22
N ILE A 134 -3.64 16.17 -2.14
CA ILE A 134 -3.71 16.41 -3.58
C ILE A 134 -4.84 15.57 -4.15
N ASP A 135 -5.65 16.16 -5.04
CA ASP A 135 -6.64 15.41 -5.80
C ASP A 135 -6.03 15.00 -7.14
N LEU A 136 -5.91 13.70 -7.38
CA LEU A 136 -5.31 13.17 -8.61
C LEU A 136 -6.22 13.31 -9.84
N ASN A 137 -7.49 13.71 -9.66
CA ASN A 137 -8.45 13.87 -10.74
C ASN A 137 -8.75 15.33 -11.11
N SER A 138 -8.12 16.31 -10.44
CA SER A 138 -8.36 17.71 -10.77
C SER A 138 -7.86 18.01 -12.19
N SER A 139 -8.79 18.24 -13.12
CA SER A 139 -8.51 18.47 -14.55
C SER A 139 -8.02 19.89 -14.86
N ASP A 140 -7.95 20.76 -13.86
CA ASP A 140 -7.73 22.19 -14.07
C ASP A 140 -6.29 22.57 -13.69
N ASP A 141 -5.60 23.23 -14.63
CA ASP A 141 -4.21 23.70 -14.50
C ASP A 141 -4.00 24.61 -13.26
N ASP A 142 -5.06 25.23 -12.72
CA ASP A 142 -4.99 26.13 -11.56
C ASP A 142 -5.19 25.43 -10.20
N ASP A 143 -5.73 24.20 -10.17
CA ASP A 143 -6.15 23.51 -8.94
C ASP A 143 -5.44 22.17 -8.69
N SER A 144 -4.52 21.80 -9.58
CA SER A 144 -3.74 20.54 -9.60
C SER A 144 -2.60 20.45 -8.58
N GLY A 145 -2.60 21.33 -7.57
CA GLY A 145 -1.54 21.43 -6.58
C GLY A 145 -1.87 20.76 -5.24
N TRP A 146 -0.84 20.54 -4.44
CA TRP A 146 -1.02 20.22 -3.03
C TRP A 146 -1.73 21.36 -2.30
N LYS A 147 -2.70 21.01 -1.47
CA LYS A 147 -3.49 21.89 -0.61
C LYS A 147 -3.22 21.56 0.86
N SER A 148 -3.25 22.57 1.73
CA SER A 148 -3.18 22.34 3.18
C SER A 148 -4.50 21.82 3.70
N ALA A 149 -4.45 20.86 4.61
CA ALA A 149 -5.61 20.47 5.42
C ALA A 149 -5.40 20.86 6.89
N PRO A 150 -6.47 20.97 7.69
CA PRO A 150 -6.36 21.20 9.12
C PRO A 150 -5.44 20.17 9.77
N CYS A 151 -4.54 20.63 10.63
CA CYS A 151 -3.67 19.74 11.40
C CYS A 151 -4.26 19.54 12.80
N GLN A 152 -4.19 18.32 13.32
CA GLN A 152 -4.78 17.96 14.62
C GLN A 152 -4.14 18.73 15.80
N HIS A 153 -2.84 19.06 15.74
CA HIS A 153 -2.06 19.65 16.83
C HIS A 153 -0.83 20.45 16.33
N ASP A 154 -0.18 21.20 17.24
CA ASP A 154 1.09 21.91 17.00
C ASP A 154 2.20 20.93 16.52
N ALA A 155 2.36 20.82 15.20
CA ALA A 155 3.54 20.51 14.38
C ALA A 155 4.47 19.31 14.71
N HIS A 156 4.16 18.43 15.68
CA HIS A 156 5.11 17.39 16.13
C HIS A 156 4.59 15.95 16.00
N LEU A 157 3.92 15.64 14.89
CA LEU A 157 3.46 14.29 14.56
C LEU A 157 4.57 13.48 13.88
N CYS A 158 5.55 13.03 14.67
CA CYS A 158 6.60 12.12 14.20
C CYS A 158 6.11 10.67 14.22
N TYR A 159 6.56 9.88 13.23
CA TYR A 159 6.23 8.45 13.13
C TYR A 159 4.72 8.19 13.13
N THR A 160 4.00 8.95 12.32
CA THR A 160 2.55 8.85 12.22
C THR A 160 2.16 7.62 11.42
N ALA A 161 1.23 6.82 11.94
CA ALA A 161 0.48 5.80 11.21
C ALA A 161 -0.86 6.39 10.80
N ALA A 162 -1.21 6.36 9.50
CA ALA A 162 -2.52 6.81 9.05
C ALA A 162 -3.19 5.76 8.15
N VAL A 163 -4.49 5.55 8.36
CA VAL A 163 -5.34 4.65 7.55
C VAL A 163 -6.69 5.30 7.29
N SER A 164 -7.37 4.93 6.20
CA SER A 164 -8.73 5.38 5.91
C SER A 164 -9.75 4.27 6.13
N LEU A 165 -10.90 4.63 6.69
CA LEU A 165 -12.05 3.74 6.87
C LEU A 165 -13.32 4.59 6.91
N GLY A 166 -14.37 4.17 6.21
CA GLY A 166 -15.66 4.86 6.22
C GLY A 166 -15.60 6.32 5.77
N GLY A 167 -14.68 6.66 4.85
CA GLY A 167 -14.49 8.04 4.37
C GLY A 167 -13.80 8.99 5.35
N LYS A 168 -13.27 8.48 6.46
CA LYS A 168 -12.48 9.24 7.45
C LYS A 168 -11.03 8.78 7.47
N ILE A 169 -10.13 9.63 7.98
CA ILE A 169 -8.72 9.30 8.21
C ILE A 169 -8.51 9.09 9.71
N TYR A 170 -7.92 7.97 10.06
CA TYR A 170 -7.49 7.68 11.42
C TYR A 170 -5.99 7.81 11.49
N SER A 171 -5.52 8.68 12.37
CA SER A 171 -4.11 9.00 12.57
C SER A 171 -3.70 8.58 13.96
N PHE A 172 -2.52 7.97 14.07
CA PHE A 172 -1.93 7.54 15.34
C PHE A 172 -0.47 7.97 15.35
N SER A 173 -0.05 8.68 16.39
CA SER A 173 1.31 9.17 16.53
C SER A 173 2.06 8.47 17.67
N HIS A 174 3.39 8.49 17.58
CA HIS A 174 4.26 8.02 18.66
C HIS A 174 4.13 8.86 19.95
N SER A 175 3.59 10.08 19.86
CA SER A 175 3.40 10.98 21.00
C SER A 175 2.16 10.68 21.84
N ALA A 176 1.60 9.46 21.73
CA ALA A 176 0.39 9.03 22.44
C ALA A 176 -0.91 9.73 22.03
N TYR A 177 -0.93 10.35 20.85
CA TYR A 177 -2.13 10.96 20.28
C TYR A 177 -2.71 10.08 19.17
N ALA A 178 -4.03 10.01 19.11
CA ALA A 178 -4.74 9.51 17.96
C ALA A 178 -5.93 10.41 17.63
N GLY A 179 -6.29 10.47 16.36
CA GLY A 179 -7.36 11.33 15.88
C GLY A 179 -8.09 10.78 14.68
N ILE A 180 -9.30 11.28 14.51
CA ILE A 180 -10.17 10.99 13.39
C ILE A 180 -10.36 12.31 12.64
N PHE A 181 -9.87 12.37 11.41
CA PHE A 181 -10.15 13.49 10.52
C PHE A 181 -11.31 13.13 9.60
N ASP A 182 -12.28 14.04 9.55
CA ASP A 182 -13.38 13.98 8.62
C ASP A 182 -13.16 15.00 7.50
N PRO A 183 -12.84 14.56 6.26
CA PRO A 183 -12.64 15.45 5.12
C PRO A 183 -13.86 16.31 4.77
N VAL A 184 -15.08 15.87 5.11
CA VAL A 184 -16.31 16.60 4.78
C VAL A 184 -16.46 17.82 5.69
N SER A 185 -16.30 17.62 7.00
CA SER A 185 -16.39 18.70 7.98
C SER A 185 -15.07 19.47 8.15
N GLN A 186 -13.95 18.94 7.64
CA GLN A 186 -12.60 19.47 7.83
C GLN A 186 -12.26 19.61 9.32
N GLN A 187 -12.74 18.67 10.14
CA GLN A 187 -12.53 18.67 11.58
C GLN A 187 -11.79 17.42 12.03
N TRP A 188 -11.05 17.59 13.12
CA TRP A 188 -10.44 16.50 13.87
C TRP A 188 -11.22 16.21 15.14
N GLU A 189 -11.41 14.93 15.40
CA GLU A 189 -11.92 14.41 16.66
C GLU A 189 -10.83 13.59 17.35
N THR A 190 -10.73 13.70 18.68
CA THR A 190 -9.79 12.88 19.45
C THR A 190 -10.30 11.45 19.53
N LEU A 191 -9.46 10.50 19.14
CA LEU A 191 -9.72 9.08 19.38
C LEU A 191 -9.18 8.72 20.77
N LEU A 192 -9.96 7.95 21.54
CA LEU A 192 -9.53 7.47 22.87
C LEU A 192 -8.93 6.07 22.76
N PRO A 193 -7.87 5.75 23.53
CA PRO A 193 -7.25 4.44 23.50
C PRO A 193 -8.18 3.36 24.09
N PRO A 194 -7.90 2.07 23.83
CA PRO A 194 -8.56 1.00 24.56
C PRO A 194 -8.40 1.20 26.07
N PRO A 195 -9.46 0.99 26.88
CA PRO A 195 -9.41 1.17 28.33
C PRO A 195 -8.28 0.41 29.02
N GLU A 196 -7.91 -0.76 28.50
CA GLU A 196 -6.88 -1.64 29.05
C GLU A 196 -5.45 -1.15 28.77
N VAL A 197 -5.25 -0.35 27.73
CA VAL A 197 -3.92 0.15 27.30
C VAL A 197 -3.65 1.53 27.90
N GLY A 198 -4.68 2.38 28.03
CA GLY A 198 -4.61 3.69 28.65
C GLY A 198 -3.87 4.78 27.87
N SER A 199 -3.05 4.45 26.85
CA SER A 199 -2.38 5.42 25.98
C SER A 199 -1.96 4.82 24.63
N PHE A 200 -1.84 5.65 23.58
CA PHE A 200 -1.39 5.21 22.25
C PHE A 200 0.14 5.12 22.14
N GLN A 201 0.77 4.08 22.68
CA GLN A 201 2.21 3.86 22.47
C GLN A 201 2.45 3.11 21.15
N ILE A 202 2.25 3.80 20.03
CA ILE A 202 2.47 3.25 18.69
C ILE A 202 3.87 3.60 18.22
N TYR A 203 4.66 2.57 17.91
CA TYR A 203 6.09 2.73 17.59
C TYR A 203 6.34 2.74 16.10
N SER A 204 5.37 2.34 15.29
CA SER A 204 5.53 2.31 13.85
C SER A 204 4.22 2.52 13.09
N GLY A 205 4.36 3.08 11.88
CA GLY A 205 3.29 3.17 10.90
C GLY A 205 2.60 1.84 10.59
N LYS A 206 3.25 0.70 10.86
CA LYS A 206 2.80 -0.66 10.54
C LYS A 206 1.85 -1.25 11.57
N ASP A 207 1.58 -0.53 12.65
CA ASP A 207 0.84 -1.02 13.80
C ASP A 207 -0.68 -0.87 13.62
N VAL A 208 -1.14 -0.36 12.46
CA VAL A 208 -2.55 -0.04 12.18
C VAL A 208 -2.98 -0.67 10.85
N ILE A 209 -4.14 -1.29 10.83
CA ILE A 209 -4.75 -1.94 9.67
C ILE A 209 -6.21 -1.50 9.62
N ALA A 210 -6.72 -1.04 8.48
CA ALA A 210 -8.16 -0.95 8.31
C ALA A 210 -8.72 -2.30 7.82
N ASP A 211 -9.96 -2.62 8.19
CA ASP A 211 -10.73 -3.81 7.82
C ASP A 211 -12.17 -3.38 7.46
N PRO A 212 -12.38 -2.81 6.25
CA PRO A 212 -13.65 -2.32 5.74
C PRO A 212 -14.74 -3.38 5.69
N ASP A 213 -14.39 -4.64 5.37
CA ASP A 213 -15.36 -5.74 5.30
C ASP A 213 -16.06 -5.97 6.65
N ASN A 214 -15.36 -5.67 7.75
CA ASN A 214 -15.88 -5.77 9.12
C ASN A 214 -16.08 -4.39 9.78
N ASN A 215 -15.99 -3.31 9.00
CA ASN A 215 -16.02 -1.92 9.45
C ASN A 215 -15.25 -1.67 10.76
N ARG A 216 -13.96 -2.07 10.78
CA ARG A 216 -13.11 -1.91 11.97
C ARG A 216 -11.67 -1.56 11.63
N LEU A 217 -10.94 -1.07 12.61
CA LEU A 217 -9.48 -0.92 12.55
C LEU A 217 -8.85 -1.96 13.46
N LEU A 218 -7.74 -2.55 13.05
CA LEU A 218 -6.90 -3.37 13.92
C LEU A 218 -5.66 -2.58 14.29
N VAL A 219 -5.43 -2.42 15.58
CA VAL A 219 -4.33 -1.61 16.12
C VAL A 219 -3.51 -2.43 17.10
N PHE A 220 -2.20 -2.41 16.95
CA PHE A 220 -1.28 -3.20 17.75
C PHE A 220 -0.75 -2.40 18.96
N PHE A 221 -1.04 -2.90 20.16
CA PHE A 221 -0.55 -2.36 21.44
C PHE A 221 0.15 -3.45 22.28
N GLY A 222 1.00 -4.26 21.66
CA GLY A 222 1.53 -5.50 22.25
C GLY A 222 0.68 -6.74 21.93
N GLN A 223 -0.59 -6.51 21.59
CA GLN A 223 -1.52 -7.43 20.93
C GLN A 223 -2.44 -6.62 20.01
N TYR A 224 -3.16 -7.26 19.08
CA TYR A 224 -4.12 -6.55 18.24
C TYR A 224 -5.44 -6.29 18.96
N PHE A 225 -5.89 -5.04 18.88
CA PHE A 225 -7.21 -4.61 19.29
C PHE A 225 -8.02 -4.20 18.06
N ALA A 226 -9.30 -4.56 18.03
CA ALA A 226 -10.25 -4.10 17.03
C ALA A 226 -10.97 -2.85 17.53
N TYR A 227 -10.94 -1.76 16.76
CA TYR A 227 -11.75 -0.56 16.97
C TYR A 227 -12.92 -0.55 15.99
N TYR A 228 -14.13 -0.41 16.51
CA TYR A 228 -15.37 -0.30 15.76
C TYR A 228 -15.84 1.16 15.78
N PRO A 229 -15.78 1.89 14.65
CA PRO A 229 -16.12 3.31 14.60
C PRO A 229 -17.59 3.62 14.88
N ASP A 230 -18.50 2.72 14.52
CA ASP A 230 -19.96 2.96 14.59
C ASP A 230 -20.45 3.14 16.03
N ASP A 231 -19.83 2.46 17.00
CA ASP A 231 -20.18 2.51 18.42
C ASP A 231 -19.01 2.95 19.31
N ASN A 232 -17.90 3.43 18.72
CA ASN A 232 -16.69 3.87 19.40
C ASN A 232 -16.17 2.83 20.41
N ARG A 233 -16.09 1.58 19.97
CA ARG A 233 -15.81 0.42 20.83
C ARG A 233 -14.47 -0.21 20.49
N TRP A 234 -13.74 -0.61 21.52
CA TRP A 234 -12.53 -1.43 21.41
C TRP A 234 -12.79 -2.87 21.87
N GLU A 235 -12.20 -3.84 21.18
CA GLU A 235 -12.22 -5.26 21.54
C GLU A 235 -10.82 -5.87 21.45
N SER A 236 -10.40 -6.64 22.46
CA SER A 236 -9.06 -7.23 22.56
C SER A 236 -8.91 -8.61 21.90
N ASN A 237 -9.94 -9.13 21.21
CA ASN A 237 -10.05 -10.56 20.91
C ASN A 237 -9.59 -10.96 19.50
N LEU A 238 -8.45 -10.45 19.05
CA LEU A 238 -7.77 -10.98 17.88
C LEU A 238 -6.51 -11.70 18.31
N ASN A 239 -6.66 -12.98 18.68
CA ASN A 239 -5.54 -13.93 18.79
C ASN A 239 -4.95 -14.20 17.39
N LEU A 240 -4.31 -13.18 16.83
CA LEU A 240 -3.45 -13.26 15.65
C LEU A 240 -2.05 -13.77 16.03
N ASP A 241 -1.79 -14.04 17.31
CA ASP A 241 -0.56 -14.66 17.78
C ASP A 241 -0.42 -16.06 17.16
N SER A 242 0.48 -16.17 16.18
CA SER A 242 0.73 -17.43 15.47
C SER A 242 1.37 -18.45 16.39
N SER A 243 0.94 -19.70 16.25
CA SER A 243 1.51 -20.87 16.93
C SER A 243 2.83 -21.36 16.31
N SER A 244 3.57 -20.56 15.54
CA SER A 244 4.82 -21.03 14.91
C SER A 244 5.95 -20.02 14.72
N SER A 245 5.67 -18.71 14.69
CA SER A 245 6.72 -17.70 14.55
C SER A 245 7.03 -17.06 15.90
N SER A 246 8.27 -17.24 16.36
CA SER A 246 8.85 -16.56 17.53
C SER A 246 9.05 -15.05 17.32
N LEU A 247 8.50 -14.49 16.24
CA LEU A 247 8.58 -13.09 15.90
C LEU A 247 7.18 -12.50 16.04
N PRO A 248 6.94 -11.59 17.00
CA PRO A 248 5.67 -10.89 17.07
C PRO A 248 5.43 -10.16 15.75
N TRP A 249 4.17 -10.09 15.31
CA TRP A 249 3.77 -9.42 14.07
C TRP A 249 4.22 -7.95 14.00
N SER A 250 4.56 -7.37 15.16
CA SER A 250 5.14 -6.04 15.36
C SER A 250 6.66 -5.95 15.19
N SER A 251 7.33 -7.04 14.80
CA SER A 251 8.74 -6.98 14.45
C SER A 251 8.93 -5.99 13.31
N LYS A 252 9.87 -5.03 13.48
CA LYS A 252 10.23 -3.98 12.49
C LYS A 252 10.47 -4.50 11.05
N ARG A 253 10.61 -5.82 10.88
CA ARG A 253 10.92 -6.53 9.64
C ARG A 253 9.71 -7.13 8.92
N VAL A 254 8.54 -7.19 9.56
CA VAL A 254 7.33 -7.73 8.93
C VAL A 254 6.62 -6.59 8.18
N LEU A 255 6.07 -6.92 7.01
CA LEU A 255 5.07 -6.10 6.33
C LEU A 255 3.76 -6.87 6.42
N LEU A 256 2.67 -6.20 6.70
CA LEU A 256 1.37 -6.84 6.89
C LEU A 256 0.34 -6.14 6.03
N LEU A 257 -0.51 -6.93 5.38
CA LEU A 257 -1.69 -6.42 4.71
C LEU A 257 -2.94 -7.25 4.97
N LEU A 258 -4.09 -6.60 4.81
CA LEU A 258 -5.38 -7.25 4.66
C LEU A 258 -5.74 -7.23 3.17
N ALA A 259 -5.93 -8.42 2.59
CA ALA A 259 -6.46 -8.58 1.24
C ALA A 259 -7.96 -8.94 1.30
N GLU A 260 -8.62 -8.85 0.14
CA GLU A 260 -10.04 -9.23 -0.01
C GLU A 260 -10.36 -10.60 0.59
N GLY A 261 -11.52 -10.70 1.23
CA GLY A 261 -12.01 -11.95 1.81
C GLY A 261 -11.36 -12.33 3.13
N GLY A 262 -10.82 -11.35 3.88
CA GLY A 262 -10.33 -11.53 5.25
C GLY A 262 -8.95 -12.19 5.34
N LEU A 263 -8.08 -12.03 4.34
CA LEU A 263 -6.75 -12.62 4.34
C LEU A 263 -5.71 -11.64 4.89
N PHE A 264 -5.20 -11.94 6.08
CA PHE A 264 -4.03 -11.28 6.64
C PHE A 264 -2.78 -11.92 6.05
N ILE A 265 -2.05 -11.19 5.22
CA ILE A 265 -0.82 -11.66 4.57
C ILE A 265 0.35 -10.89 5.16
N SER A 266 1.32 -11.62 5.73
CA SER A 266 2.55 -11.05 6.24
C SER A 266 3.74 -11.44 5.34
N TYR A 267 4.61 -10.49 5.05
CA TYR A 267 5.92 -10.76 4.44
C TYR A 267 6.97 -10.88 5.55
N VAL A 268 7.67 -12.02 5.60
CA VAL A 268 8.66 -12.33 6.63
C VAL A 268 10.02 -12.60 5.96
N PRO A 269 10.90 -11.58 5.87
CA PRO A 269 12.21 -11.76 5.24
C PRO A 269 13.03 -12.78 6.01
N LYS A 270 13.81 -13.58 5.28
CA LYS A 270 14.66 -14.67 5.76
C LYS A 270 13.90 -15.85 6.38
N HIS A 271 12.58 -15.88 6.28
CA HIS A 271 11.77 -17.03 6.64
C HIS A 271 11.63 -18.01 5.47
N PRO A 272 11.61 -19.34 5.70
CA PRO A 272 11.53 -20.32 4.61
C PRO A 272 10.28 -20.20 3.73
N THR A 273 9.15 -19.76 4.29
CA THR A 273 7.88 -19.64 3.57
C THR A 273 7.69 -18.31 2.85
N LEU A 274 8.54 -17.31 3.13
CA LEU A 274 8.46 -15.91 2.68
C LEU A 274 7.21 -15.13 3.14
N PHE A 275 6.05 -15.76 3.09
CA PHE A 275 4.79 -15.25 3.58
C PHE A 275 4.24 -16.11 4.73
N GLU A 276 3.48 -15.48 5.61
CA GLU A 276 2.52 -16.16 6.49
C GLU A 276 1.12 -15.61 6.20
N VAL A 277 0.11 -16.46 6.31
CA VAL A 277 -1.26 -16.11 5.90
C VAL A 277 -2.23 -16.59 6.96
N TYR A 278 -3.00 -15.66 7.52
CA TYR A 278 -4.11 -15.96 8.40
C TYR A 278 -5.43 -15.59 7.72
N ASP A 279 -6.37 -16.52 7.74
CA ASP A 279 -7.70 -16.37 7.22
C ASP A 279 -8.66 -16.05 8.37
N SER A 280 -9.14 -14.81 8.43
CA SER A 280 -10.03 -14.37 9.51
C SER A 280 -11.44 -14.90 9.40
N VAL A 281 -11.84 -15.41 8.23
CA VAL A 281 -13.17 -16.01 8.06
C VAL A 281 -13.18 -17.42 8.66
N THR A 282 -12.12 -18.19 8.42
CA THR A 282 -12.01 -19.56 8.94
C THR A 282 -11.27 -19.65 10.27
N HIS A 283 -10.67 -18.54 10.72
CA HIS A 283 -9.77 -18.46 11.88
C HIS A 283 -8.59 -19.43 11.80
N GLN A 284 -8.04 -19.64 10.60
CA GLN A 284 -6.98 -20.61 10.36
C GLN A 284 -5.75 -19.99 9.71
N TRP A 285 -4.60 -20.51 10.10
CA TRP A 285 -3.35 -20.30 9.40
C TRP A 285 -3.29 -21.16 8.15
N LEU A 286 -3.18 -20.51 6.99
CA LEU A 286 -3.11 -21.20 5.71
C LEU A 286 -1.65 -21.58 5.40
N LYS A 287 -1.46 -22.79 4.84
CA LYS A 287 -0.15 -23.19 4.33
C LYS A 287 0.18 -22.36 3.09
N VAL A 288 1.36 -21.77 3.04
CA VAL A 288 1.84 -21.04 1.85
C VAL A 288 2.52 -22.01 0.88
N ARG A 289 2.17 -21.93 -0.40
CA ARG A 289 2.81 -22.67 -1.49
C ARG A 289 3.16 -21.74 -2.64
N PHE A 290 4.16 -22.11 -3.43
CA PHE A 290 4.51 -21.39 -4.65
C PHE A 290 4.30 -22.27 -5.89
N THR A 291 3.89 -21.65 -6.99
CA THR A 291 3.74 -22.35 -8.29
C THR A 291 5.07 -22.66 -8.95
N SER A 292 6.14 -21.98 -8.56
CA SER A 292 7.50 -22.19 -9.04
C SER A 292 8.52 -21.84 -7.96
N ASP A 293 9.77 -22.26 -8.16
CA ASP A 293 10.86 -21.89 -7.26
C ASP A 293 11.02 -20.37 -7.22
N VAL A 294 10.89 -19.82 -6.02
CA VAL A 294 11.11 -18.40 -5.77
C VAL A 294 12.62 -18.16 -5.64
N PRO A 295 13.19 -17.15 -6.33
CA PRO A 295 14.60 -16.85 -6.22
C PRO A 295 14.99 -16.64 -4.76
N TYR A 296 15.99 -17.39 -4.29
CA TYR A 296 16.47 -17.30 -2.91
C TYR A 296 16.87 -15.88 -2.48
N SER A 297 17.32 -15.05 -3.44
CA SER A 297 17.64 -13.64 -3.22
C SER A 297 16.43 -12.83 -2.73
N LEU A 298 15.21 -13.16 -3.14
CA LEU A 298 13.99 -12.46 -2.73
C LEU A 298 13.74 -12.58 -1.23
N GLY A 299 14.02 -13.74 -0.64
CA GLY A 299 13.94 -13.95 0.80
C GLY A 299 14.98 -13.16 1.59
N ARG A 300 15.98 -12.56 0.95
CA ARG A 300 17.01 -11.74 1.61
C ARG A 300 16.75 -10.24 1.50
N ILE A 301 15.87 -9.81 0.60
CA ILE A 301 15.55 -8.40 0.40
C ILE A 301 14.71 -7.92 1.58
N LYS A 302 15.04 -6.77 2.16
CA LYS A 302 14.18 -6.12 3.13
C LYS A 302 13.28 -5.16 2.37
N PHE A 303 12.10 -5.61 1.99
CA PHE A 303 11.10 -4.73 1.40
C PHE A 303 10.60 -3.69 2.41
N GLU A 304 10.17 -2.57 1.87
CA GLU A 304 9.76 -1.39 2.64
C GLU A 304 8.26 -1.26 2.69
N ALA A 305 7.59 -1.60 1.59
CA ALA A 305 6.15 -1.57 1.46
C ALA A 305 5.61 -2.86 0.86
N MET A 306 4.37 -3.19 1.23
CA MET A 306 3.57 -4.22 0.61
C MET A 306 2.17 -3.66 0.35
N VAL A 307 1.72 -3.75 -0.89
CA VAL A 307 0.44 -3.17 -1.33
C VAL A 307 -0.41 -4.28 -1.94
N TYR A 308 -1.70 -4.32 -1.58
CA TYR A 308 -2.68 -5.12 -2.30
C TYR A 308 -3.17 -4.30 -3.51
N LEU A 309 -3.17 -4.89 -4.70
CA LEU A 309 -3.55 -4.24 -5.95
C LEU A 309 -4.95 -4.68 -6.44
N GLY A 310 -5.69 -5.43 -5.61
CA GLY A 310 -6.93 -6.10 -6.03
C GLY A 310 -6.66 -7.34 -6.89
N ASN A 311 -7.74 -8.05 -7.25
CA ASN A 311 -7.67 -9.20 -8.17
C ASN A 311 -6.62 -10.25 -7.77
N ASP A 312 -6.56 -10.53 -6.46
CA ASP A 312 -5.60 -11.45 -5.84
C ASP A 312 -4.11 -11.12 -6.10
N LEU A 313 -3.79 -9.84 -6.34
CA LEU A 313 -2.44 -9.39 -6.64
C LEU A 313 -1.88 -8.57 -5.47
N ILE A 314 -0.68 -8.93 -5.00
CA ILE A 314 0.11 -8.12 -4.07
C ILE A 314 1.40 -7.68 -4.75
N CYS A 315 1.95 -6.55 -4.30
CA CYS A 315 3.24 -6.06 -4.74
C CYS A 315 4.11 -5.62 -3.57
N LEU A 316 5.36 -6.07 -3.58
CA LEU A 316 6.40 -5.67 -2.63
C LEU A 316 7.32 -4.63 -3.27
N PHE A 317 7.63 -3.56 -2.55
CA PHE A 317 8.47 -2.46 -3.02
C PHE A 317 9.70 -2.24 -2.14
N VAL A 318 10.82 -1.92 -2.78
CA VAL A 318 12.07 -1.56 -2.12
C VAL A 318 12.84 -0.56 -2.97
N HIS A 319 13.46 0.43 -2.34
CA HIS A 319 14.46 1.24 -3.04
C HIS A 319 15.78 0.49 -3.16
N LEU A 320 16.46 0.71 -4.28
CA LEU A 320 17.82 0.23 -4.46
C LEU A 320 18.75 1.44 -4.34
N PRO A 321 19.66 1.45 -3.35
CA PRO A 321 20.66 2.51 -3.25
C PRO A 321 21.56 2.48 -4.48
N THR A 322 21.89 3.66 -4.98
CA THR A 322 22.76 3.86 -6.14
C THR A 322 24.05 4.55 -5.71
N LEU A 323 25.09 4.43 -6.54
CA LEU A 323 26.29 5.27 -6.46
C LEU A 323 26.09 6.61 -7.19
N ASP A 324 25.03 6.73 -7.99
CA ASP A 324 24.68 7.97 -8.68
C ASP A 324 23.69 8.73 -7.82
N ASP A 325 24.19 9.81 -7.21
CA ASP A 325 23.44 10.63 -6.28
C ASP A 325 22.17 11.25 -6.89
N ASN A 326 21.93 11.17 -8.20
CA ASN A 326 20.76 11.77 -8.86
C ASN A 326 19.69 10.77 -9.34
N ILE A 327 19.90 9.47 -9.13
CA ILE A 327 18.99 8.44 -9.62
C ILE A 327 18.58 7.52 -8.49
N THR A 328 17.26 7.35 -8.35
CA THR A 328 16.68 6.37 -7.42
C THR A 328 16.04 5.26 -8.22
N TYR A 329 16.31 4.01 -7.86
CA TYR A 329 15.60 2.87 -8.44
C TYR A 329 14.58 2.31 -7.45
N VAL A 330 13.36 2.12 -7.91
CA VAL A 330 12.31 1.42 -7.17
C VAL A 330 12.14 0.05 -7.78
N ARG A 331 12.36 -1.00 -6.99
CA ARG A 331 12.13 -2.38 -7.41
C ARG A 331 10.78 -2.86 -6.90
N ALA A 332 9.97 -3.38 -7.81
CA ALA A 332 8.66 -3.94 -7.55
C ALA A 332 8.64 -5.44 -7.83
N CYS A 333 8.14 -6.22 -6.88
CA CYS A 333 7.96 -7.67 -7.01
C CYS A 333 6.48 -8.01 -6.85
N LYS A 334 5.83 -8.47 -7.93
CA LYS A 334 4.41 -8.84 -7.93
C LYS A 334 4.20 -10.32 -7.60
N PHE A 335 3.14 -10.62 -6.86
CA PHE A 335 2.67 -11.98 -6.61
C PHE A 335 1.17 -12.04 -6.80
N ARG A 336 0.70 -13.01 -7.58
CA ARG A 336 -0.71 -13.39 -7.62
C ARG A 336 -0.94 -14.53 -6.66
N PHE A 337 -2.00 -14.51 -5.88
CA PHE A 337 -2.38 -15.63 -5.04
C PHE A 337 -3.69 -16.27 -5.48
N VAL A 338 -3.91 -17.52 -5.09
CA VAL A 338 -5.19 -18.22 -5.28
C VAL A 338 -5.51 -18.96 -4.00
N ARG A 339 -6.70 -18.71 -3.46
CA ARG A 339 -7.20 -19.31 -2.23
C ARG A 339 -7.69 -20.73 -2.45
N SER A 340 -7.29 -21.62 -1.53
CA SER A 340 -7.79 -22.98 -1.37
C SER A 340 -8.19 -23.17 0.10
N PRO A 341 -9.05 -24.14 0.47
CA PRO A 341 -9.49 -24.31 1.85
C PRO A 341 -8.40 -24.53 2.88
N THR A 342 -7.19 -24.96 2.49
CA THR A 342 -6.10 -25.31 3.41
C THR A 342 -4.76 -24.65 3.08
N TYR A 343 -4.68 -23.94 1.96
CA TYR A 343 -3.45 -23.30 1.52
C TYR A 343 -3.73 -22.06 0.69
N LEU A 344 -2.74 -21.17 0.62
CA LEU A 344 -2.69 -20.06 -0.33
C LEU A 344 -1.56 -20.33 -1.32
N LEU A 345 -1.88 -20.37 -2.61
CA LEU A 345 -0.92 -20.63 -3.68
C LEU A 345 -0.46 -19.32 -4.32
N PHE A 346 0.80 -18.96 -4.14
CA PHE A 346 1.41 -17.77 -4.72
C PHE A 346 2.11 -18.09 -6.06
N THR A 347 1.94 -17.20 -7.02
CA THR A 347 2.67 -17.14 -8.28
C THR A 347 3.45 -15.85 -8.30
N TRP A 348 4.78 -15.94 -8.32
CA TRP A 348 5.64 -14.77 -8.41
C TRP A 348 5.85 -14.37 -9.87
N PHE A 349 5.94 -13.08 -10.12
CA PHE A 349 6.27 -12.53 -11.44
C PHE A 349 7.70 -11.97 -11.45
N PRO A 350 8.35 -11.94 -12.62
CA PRO A 350 9.64 -11.26 -12.76
C PRO A 350 9.59 -9.83 -12.19
N PRO A 351 10.58 -9.44 -11.37
CA PRO A 351 10.61 -8.12 -10.78
C PRO A 351 10.82 -7.06 -11.85
N HIS A 352 10.21 -5.90 -11.64
CA HIS A 352 10.40 -4.72 -12.46
C HIS A 352 11.16 -3.66 -11.66
N THR A 353 12.00 -2.90 -12.34
CA THR A 353 12.78 -1.81 -11.73
C THR A 353 12.45 -0.52 -12.46
N TYR A 354 11.97 0.47 -11.71
CA TYR A 354 11.62 1.79 -12.19
C TYR A 354 12.75 2.76 -11.86
N ARG A 355 13.09 3.64 -12.81
CA ARG A 355 14.12 4.67 -12.64
C ARG A 355 13.44 6.00 -12.36
N LEU A 356 13.68 6.56 -11.19
CA LEU A 356 13.26 7.90 -10.79
C LEU A 356 14.45 8.85 -10.93
N ASN A 357 14.26 9.97 -11.63
CA ASN A 357 15.28 11.02 -11.74
C ASN A 357 15.24 11.91 -10.48
N SER A 358 15.59 11.31 -9.34
CA SER A 358 15.49 11.89 -8.00
C SER A 358 16.72 11.48 -7.18
N PRO A 359 17.40 12.43 -6.51
CA PRO A 359 18.45 12.15 -5.56
C PRO A 359 17.82 11.65 -4.25
N CYS A 360 17.72 10.34 -4.01
CA CYS A 360 17.06 9.83 -2.80
C CYS A 360 17.96 8.94 -1.95
N ALA A 361 17.84 9.13 -0.63
CA ALA A 361 18.41 8.24 0.39
C ALA A 361 17.37 7.30 1.04
N ILE A 362 16.06 7.58 0.89
CA ILE A 362 14.97 6.84 1.56
C ILE A 362 13.70 6.89 0.70
N VAL A 363 13.23 5.74 0.19
CA VAL A 363 11.83 5.64 -0.29
C VAL A 363 10.94 5.35 0.91
N ALA A 364 10.20 6.36 1.35
CA ALA A 364 9.18 6.19 2.37
C ALA A 364 7.94 5.55 1.73
N GLY A 365 7.99 4.24 1.54
CA GLY A 365 6.80 3.40 1.37
C GLY A 365 6.19 3.01 2.73
N TYR A 366 6.02 3.98 3.64
CA TYR A 366 5.39 3.70 4.94
C TYR A 366 3.88 3.71 4.78
N LEU A 367 3.32 2.59 4.34
CA LEU A 367 1.91 2.28 4.54
C LEU A 367 1.70 0.79 4.79
N PRO A 368 1.05 0.42 5.91
CA PRO A 368 0.08 -0.64 5.83
C PRO A 368 -1.18 -0.11 5.11
N ILE A 369 -1.67 -0.88 4.14
CA ILE A 369 -3.10 -1.11 3.89
C ILE A 369 -3.91 0.19 3.75
N TRP A 370 -4.06 0.77 2.56
CA TRP A 370 -4.95 0.25 1.53
C TRP A 370 -4.42 0.43 0.12
N VAL A 371 -4.91 -0.46 -0.75
CA VAL A 371 -5.20 -0.25 -2.16
C VAL A 371 -5.56 1.22 -2.38
N VAL A 372 -4.87 1.91 -3.29
CA VAL A 372 -5.52 3.03 -3.97
C VAL A 372 -6.71 2.40 -4.66
N ASP A 373 -7.91 2.57 -4.10
CA ASP A 373 -9.13 2.14 -4.76
C ASP A 373 -9.30 3.04 -5.97
N ILE A 374 -8.74 2.59 -7.10
CA ILE A 374 -8.78 3.31 -8.35
C ILE A 374 -10.04 2.84 -9.11
N PHE A 375 -11.02 3.73 -9.04
CA PHE A 375 -12.08 4.08 -10.00
C PHE A 375 -13.21 3.07 -10.31
N HIS A 376 -14.44 3.53 -10.02
CA HIS A 376 -15.62 3.24 -10.83
C HIS A 376 -16.10 4.56 -11.45
N PHE A 377 -15.85 4.76 -12.74
CA PHE A 377 -16.59 5.74 -13.53
C PHE A 377 -17.97 5.15 -13.87
N SER A 378 -19.01 5.61 -13.20
CA SER A 378 -20.39 5.53 -13.69
C SER A 378 -20.86 6.96 -13.91
N SER A 379 -21.03 7.34 -15.18
CA SER A 379 -21.51 8.67 -15.60
C SER A 379 -23.01 8.88 -15.38
N HIS A 380 -23.66 8.12 -14.50
CA HIS A 380 -25.09 8.28 -14.23
C HIS A 380 -25.36 8.47 -12.74
N PRO A 381 -26.00 9.58 -12.34
CA PRO A 381 -26.57 9.69 -11.00
C PRO A 381 -27.68 8.64 -10.86
N PRO A 382 -27.86 8.03 -9.68
CA PRO A 382 -29.08 7.29 -9.40
C PRO A 382 -30.25 8.28 -9.47
N THR A 383 -31.03 8.19 -10.54
CA THR A 383 -32.42 8.65 -10.54
C THR A 383 -33.16 7.89 -9.46
N LEU A 384 -33.78 8.64 -8.54
CA LEU A 384 -34.80 8.17 -7.60
C LEU A 384 -35.93 7.42 -8.30
#